data_AF-A0A133NIL9-F1
#
_entry.id   AF-A0A133NIL9-F1
#
_cell.length_a   1.000
_cell.length_b   1.000
_cell.length_c   1.000
_cell.angle_alpha   90.00
_cell.angle_beta   90.00
_cell.angle_gamma   90.00
#
_symmetry.space_group_name_H-M   'P 1'
#
loop_
_entity.id
_entity.type
_entity.pdbx_description
1 polymer ?
#
loop_
_entity_poly.entity_id
_entity_poly.type
_entity_poly.pdbx_seq_one_letter_code
_entity_poly.pdbx_strand_id
1 'polypeptide(L)'
;MEQHIQFEKIHPFPDGNGRTGRLLIIHSCLKEGMPPIIIPKEEKGKYISLLQSEDIKEFTKWGLELQKKERTRIEAFYNKEKSTIKDLKNPWERKMKEGKEGNFR
;
A
#
# COMPACT_ATOMS: atom_id res chain seq x y z
N MET A 1 -11.25 12.75 1.98
CA MET A 1 -12.21 12.34 0.93
C MET A 1 -12.97 13.51 0.34
N GLU A 2 -13.55 14.40 1.15
CA GLU A 2 -14.26 15.60 0.66
C GLU A 2 -13.44 16.45 -0.33
N GLN A 3 -12.19 16.78 0.02
CA GLN A 3 -11.29 17.53 -0.88
C GLN A 3 -11.07 16.84 -2.24
N HIS A 4 -11.05 15.50 -2.26
CA HIS A 4 -10.92 14.73 -3.50
C HIS A 4 -12.17 14.83 -4.37
N ILE A 5 -13.36 14.72 -3.76
CA ILE A 5 -14.63 14.91 -4.47
C ILE A 5 -14.68 16.33 -5.06
N GLN A 6 -14.32 17.34 -4.27
CA GLN A 6 -14.29 18.74 -4.73
C GLN A 6 -13.29 18.93 -5.88
N PHE A 7 -12.10 18.36 -5.78
CA PHE A 7 -11.09 18.44 -6.85
C PHE A 7 -11.60 17.79 -8.16
N GLU A 8 -12.17 16.59 -8.08
CA GLU A 8 -12.73 15.90 -9.26
C GLU A 8 -13.89 16.67 -9.90
N LYS A 9 -14.69 17.39 -9.09
CA LYS A 9 -15.76 18.28 -9.57
C LYS A 9 -15.25 19.52 -10.30
N ILE A 10 -14.23 20.18 -9.75
CA ILE A 10 -13.65 21.38 -10.37
C ILE A 10 -12.97 21.02 -11.70
N HIS A 11 -12.38 19.81 -11.77
CA HIS A 11 -11.75 19.26 -12.97
C HIS A 11 -10.78 20.24 -13.66
N PRO A 12 -9.78 20.77 -12.93
CA PRO A 12 -9.01 21.94 -13.38
C PRO A 12 -8.05 21.67 -14.54
N PHE A 13 -7.77 20.40 -14.87
CA PHE A 13 -6.83 20.04 -15.93
C PHE A 13 -7.54 19.43 -17.15
N PRO A 14 -6.96 19.54 -18.37
CA PRO A 14 -7.53 18.89 -19.56
C PRO A 14 -7.53 17.35 -19.51
N ASP A 15 -6.55 16.75 -18.84
CA ASP A 15 -6.46 15.32 -18.54
C ASP A 15 -5.73 15.13 -17.20
N GLY A 16 -5.85 13.95 -16.59
CA GLY A 16 -5.09 13.58 -15.42
C GLY A 16 -5.74 13.93 -14.09
N ASN A 17 -6.95 14.51 -14.08
CA ASN A 17 -7.68 14.83 -12.85
C ASN A 17 -7.82 13.59 -11.96
N GLY A 18 -8.32 12.49 -12.51
CA GLY A 18 -8.44 11.22 -11.77
C GLY A 18 -7.13 10.74 -11.12
N ARG A 19 -5.99 10.94 -11.78
CA ARG A 19 -4.67 10.55 -11.24
C ARG A 19 -4.22 11.52 -10.15
N THR A 20 -4.41 12.81 -10.38
CA THR A 20 -4.03 13.88 -9.46
C THR A 20 -4.87 13.85 -8.20
N GLY A 21 -6.19 13.69 -8.28
CA GLY A 21 -7.06 13.57 -7.12
C GLY A 21 -6.67 12.41 -6.21
N ARG A 22 -6.43 11.22 -6.80
CA ARG A 22 -5.92 10.07 -6.01
C ARG A 22 -4.56 10.36 -5.38
N LEU A 23 -3.67 11.02 -6.10
CA LEU A 23 -2.36 11.40 -5.57
C LEU A 23 -2.49 12.39 -4.39
N LEU A 24 -3.45 13.32 -4.43
CA LEU A 24 -3.73 14.24 -3.32
C LEU A 24 -4.18 13.49 -2.06
N ILE A 25 -5.04 12.47 -2.20
CA ILE A 25 -5.42 11.60 -1.07
C ILE A 25 -4.19 10.91 -0.50
N ILE A 26 -3.39 10.28 -1.37
CA ILE A 26 -2.17 9.56 -0.96
C ILE A 26 -1.20 10.51 -0.25
N HIS A 27 -0.97 11.69 -0.82
CA HIS A 27 -0.09 12.70 -0.24
C HIS A 27 -0.56 13.13 1.16
N SER A 28 -1.87 13.35 1.33
CA SER A 28 -2.46 13.67 2.64
C SER A 28 -2.23 12.55 3.65
N CYS A 29 -2.43 11.28 3.27
CA CYS A 29 -2.13 10.14 4.15
C CYS A 29 -0.66 10.12 4.57
N LEU A 30 0.27 10.28 3.61
CA LEU A 30 1.70 10.22 3.87
C LEU A 30 2.17 11.36 4.77
N LYS A 31 1.63 12.57 4.58
CA LYS A 31 1.94 13.73 5.42
C LYS A 31 1.59 13.50 6.89
N GLU A 32 0.53 12.75 7.15
CA GLU A 32 0.07 12.39 8.50
C GLU A 32 0.67 11.07 9.01
N GLY A 33 1.64 10.47 8.31
CA GLY A 33 2.25 9.19 8.70
C GLY A 33 1.30 8.00 8.62
N MET A 34 0.20 8.12 7.88
CA MET A 34 -0.78 7.07 7.71
C MET A 34 -0.48 6.20 6.48
N PRO A 35 -0.86 4.91 6.46
CA PRO A 35 -0.75 4.09 5.26
C PRO A 35 -1.54 4.72 4.10
N PRO A 36 -1.00 4.71 2.87
CA PRO A 36 -1.67 5.30 1.73
C PRO A 36 -2.92 4.49 1.36
N ILE A 37 -3.93 5.16 0.80
CA ILE A 37 -5.13 4.51 0.29
C ILE A 37 -4.86 4.07 -1.15
N ILE A 38 -4.76 2.77 -1.37
CA ILE A 38 -4.56 2.18 -2.69
C ILE A 38 -5.88 1.59 -3.18
N ILE A 39 -6.38 2.09 -4.30
CA ILE A 39 -7.60 1.59 -4.94
C ILE A 39 -7.22 0.43 -5.87
N PRO A 40 -7.70 -0.81 -5.61
CA PRO A 40 -7.46 -1.95 -6.49
C PRO A 40 -8.12 -1.75 -7.85
N LYS A 41 -7.52 -2.30 -8.91
CA LYS A 41 -8.05 -2.18 -10.28
C LYS A 41 -9.45 -2.80 -10.39
N GLU A 42 -9.67 -3.88 -9.65
CA GLU A 42 -10.89 -4.66 -9.59
C GLU A 42 -12.03 -3.87 -8.92
N GLU A 43 -11.70 -2.97 -7.99
CA GLU A 43 -12.65 -2.12 -7.28
C GLU A 43 -12.87 -0.75 -7.97
N LYS A 44 -12.36 -0.54 -9.20
CA LYS A 44 -12.52 0.73 -9.94
C LYS A 44 -13.98 1.15 -10.08
N GLY A 45 -14.89 0.21 -10.31
CA GLY A 45 -16.33 0.50 -10.40
C GLY A 45 -16.89 1.10 -9.13
N LYS A 46 -16.52 0.55 -7.97
CA LYS A 46 -16.93 1.05 -6.65
C LYS A 46 -16.37 2.44 -6.35
N TYR A 47 -15.12 2.70 -6.73
CA TYR A 47 -14.53 4.03 -6.62
C TYR A 47 -15.33 5.08 -7.42
N ILE A 48 -15.68 4.76 -8.67
CA ILE A 48 -16.45 5.67 -9.53
C ILE A 48 -17.85 5.90 -8.95
N SER A 49 -18.53 4.85 -8.47
CA SER A 49 -19.86 5.00 -7.90
C SER A 49 -19.86 5.87 -6.64
N LEU A 50 -18.85 5.73 -5.76
CA LEU A 50 -18.72 6.54 -4.55
C LEU A 50 -18.38 8.00 -4.84
N LEU A 51 -17.61 8.25 -5.91
CA LEU A 51 -17.37 9.61 -6.39
C LEU A 51 -18.66 10.26 -6.90
N GLN A 52 -19.47 9.53 -7.65
CA GLN A 52 -20.73 10.02 -8.21
C GLN A 52 -21.82 10.21 -7.16
N SER A 53 -21.89 9.33 -6.16
CA SER A 53 -22.88 9.44 -5.08
C SER A 53 -22.56 10.57 -4.11
N GLU A 54 -21.30 11.03 -4.08
CA GLU A 54 -20.79 12.04 -3.16
C GLU A 54 -21.01 11.70 -1.68
N ASP A 55 -21.24 10.43 -1.37
CA ASP A 55 -21.43 9.95 -0.01
C ASP A 55 -20.07 9.91 0.69
N ILE A 56 -19.72 11.02 1.33
CA ILE A 56 -18.46 11.19 2.06
C ILE A 56 -18.32 10.13 3.16
N LYS A 57 -19.41 9.72 3.82
CA LYS A 57 -19.35 8.77 4.93
C LYS A 57 -18.98 7.39 4.41
N GLU A 58 -19.67 6.91 3.38
CA GLU A 58 -19.40 5.60 2.81
C GLU A 58 -18.03 5.57 2.11
N PHE A 59 -17.64 6.66 1.44
CA PHE A 59 -16.32 6.75 0.82
C PHE A 59 -15.20 6.75 1.88
N THR A 60 -15.38 7.47 2.98
CA THR A 60 -14.41 7.48 4.08
C THR A 60 -14.30 6.09 4.72
N LYS A 61 -15.43 5.44 4.99
CA LYS A 61 -15.47 4.07 5.52
C LYS A 61 -14.72 3.10 4.62
N TRP A 62 -14.98 3.12 3.32
CA TRP A 62 -14.27 2.26 2.36
C TRP A 62 -12.77 2.59 2.28
N GLY A 63 -12.41 3.88 2.35
CA GLY A 63 -11.01 4.32 2.43
C GLY A 63 -10.26 3.75 3.63
N LEU A 64 -10.91 3.69 4.81
CA LEU A 64 -10.33 3.08 6.01
C LEU A 64 -10.08 1.57 5.83
N GLU A 65 -10.98 0.86 5.14
CA GLU A 65 -10.78 -0.56 4.82
C GLU A 65 -9.59 -0.77 3.86
N LEU A 66 -9.46 0.07 2.83
CA LEU A 66 -8.30 0.05 1.95
C LEU A 66 -7.00 0.33 2.71
N GLN A 67 -7.03 1.28 3.63
CA GLN A 67 -5.87 1.63 4.46
C GLN A 67 -5.43 0.47 5.37
N LYS A 68 -6.39 -0.28 5.96
CA LYS A 68 -6.11 -1.50 6.72
C LYS A 68 -5.44 -2.56 5.86
N LYS A 69 -5.99 -2.81 4.65
CA LYS A 69 -5.38 -3.74 3.68
C LYS A 69 -3.94 -3.33 3.35
N GLU A 70 -3.70 -2.04 3.13
CA GLU A 70 -2.36 -1.54 2.81
C GLU A 70 -1.39 -1.68 3.98
N ARG A 71 -1.83 -1.43 5.22
CA ARG A 71 -1.02 -1.69 6.42
C ARG A 71 -0.54 -3.14 6.47
N THR A 72 -1.43 -4.11 6.24
CA THR A 72 -1.06 -5.53 6.21
C THR A 72 -0.08 -5.85 5.09
N ARG A 73 -0.22 -5.23 3.90
CA ARG A 73 0.74 -5.40 2.80
C ARG A 73 2.13 -4.85 3.14
N ILE A 74 2.18 -3.69 3.78
CA ILE A 74 3.42 -3.08 4.26
C ILE A 74 4.10 -3.99 5.29
N GLU A 75 3.36 -4.48 6.29
CA GLU A 75 3.87 -5.40 7.30
C GLU A 75 4.40 -6.71 6.69
N ALA A 76 3.64 -7.30 5.76
CA ALA A 76 4.07 -8.50 5.03
C ALA A 76 5.36 -8.27 4.23
N PHE A 77 5.49 -7.09 3.60
CA PHE A 77 6.68 -6.70 2.87
C PHE A 77 7.91 -6.61 3.79
N TYR A 78 7.81 -5.88 4.90
CA TYR A 78 8.89 -5.74 5.88
C TYR A 78 9.32 -7.09 6.46
N ASN A 79 8.37 -7.97 6.79
CA ASN A 79 8.68 -9.29 7.34
C ASN A 79 9.43 -10.18 6.33
N LYS A 80 9.02 -10.15 5.05
CA LYS A 80 9.69 -10.88 3.97
C LYS A 80 11.10 -10.33 3.69
N GLU A 81 11.28 -9.02 3.74
CA GLU A 81 12.61 -8.41 3.59
C GLU A 81 13.54 -8.81 4.74
N LYS A 82 13.03 -8.76 5.99
CA LYS A 82 13.78 -9.17 7.17
C LYS A 82 14.19 -10.64 7.14
N SER A 83 13.33 -11.54 6.66
CA SER A 83 13.70 -12.95 6.48
C SER A 83 14.79 -13.12 5.42
N THR A 84 14.66 -12.43 4.29
CA THR A 84 15.64 -12.48 3.19
C THR A 84 17.02 -11.99 3.65
N ILE A 85 17.08 -10.87 4.38
CA ILE A 85 18.34 -10.33 4.94
C ILE A 85 18.95 -11.31 5.95
N LYS A 86 18.13 -11.97 6.77
CA LYS A 86 18.59 -12.98 7.72
C LYS A 86 19.23 -14.17 6.99
N ASP A 87 18.59 -14.65 5.93
CA ASP A 87 19.09 -15.78 5.13
C ASP A 87 20.41 -15.44 4.42
N LEU A 88 20.56 -14.21 3.92
CA LEU A 88 21.81 -13.71 3.31
C LEU A 88 22.95 -13.52 4.31
N LYS A 89 22.67 -13.36 5.61
CA LYS A 89 23.69 -13.28 6.67
C LYS A 89 24.11 -14.65 7.21
N ASN A 90 23.27 -15.68 7.04
CA ASN A 90 23.54 -17.07 7.42
C ASN A 90 24.29 -18.01 6.44
N PRO A 91 24.88 -17.60 5.29
CA PRO A 91 25.61 -18.52 4.40
C PRO A 91 26.83 -19.19 5.07
N TRP A 92 27.57 -18.44 5.88
CA TRP A 92 28.78 -18.92 6.54
C TRP A 92 28.48 -19.93 7.65
N GLU A 93 27.36 -19.77 8.38
CA GLU A 93 26.92 -20.72 9.40
C GLU A 93 26.52 -22.09 8.81
N ARG A 94 25.89 -22.10 7.63
CA ARG A 94 25.57 -23.35 6.90
C ARG A 94 26.84 -24.08 6.47
N LYS A 95 27.80 -23.36 5.85
CA LYS A 95 29.10 -23.95 5.46
C LYS A 95 29.91 -24.46 6.66
N MET A 96 29.84 -23.79 7.82
CA MET A 96 30.50 -24.23 9.05
C MET A 96 29.87 -25.49 9.66
N LYS A 97 28.58 -25.76 9.42
CA LYS A 97 27.91 -27.00 9.84
C LYS A 97 28.20 -28.16 8.91
N GLU A 98 28.17 -27.93 7.59
CA GLU A 98 28.51 -28.95 6.57
C GLU A 98 29.99 -29.38 6.67
N GLY A 99 30.90 -28.47 7.00
CA GLY A 99 32.32 -28.78 7.18
C GLY A 99 32.66 -29.61 8.44
N LYS A 100 31.74 -29.72 9.41
CA LYS A 100 31.95 -30.52 10.64
C LYS A 100 31.46 -31.97 10.52
N GLU A 101 30.61 -32.29 9.55
CA GLU A 101 30.16 -33.67 9.29
C GLU A 101 31.13 -34.47 8.43
N GLY A 102 32.06 -33.79 7.72
CA GLY A 102 33.02 -34.43 6.81
C GLY A 102 34.33 -34.92 7.44
N ASN A 103 34.54 -34.79 8.76
CA ASN A 103 35.80 -35.16 9.41
C ASN A 103 35.59 -36.17 10.54
N PHE A 104 35.05 -37.33 10.18
CA PHE A 104 35.12 -38.56 10.97
C PHE A 104 35.56 -39.68 10.02
N ARG A 105 36.87 -39.78 9.82
CA ARG A 105 37.55 -40.95 9.28
C ARG A 105 38.80 -41.18 10.10
#